data_AF-A0A1F5V0M8-F1
#
_entry.id   AF-A0A1F5V0M8-F1
#
_cell.length_a   1.000
_cell.length_b   1.000
_cell.length_c   1.000
_cell.angle_alpha   90.00
_cell.angle_beta   90.00
_cell.angle_gamma   90.00
#
_symmetry.space_group_name_H-M   'P 1'
#
loop_
_entity.id
_entity.type
_entity.pdbx_description
1 polymer ?
#
loop_
_entity_poly.entity_id
_entity_poly.type
_entity_poly.pdbx_seq_one_letter_code
_entity_poly.pdbx_strand_id
1 'polypeptide(L)'
;MVSDQDKNKFIKCLEEITALLIKTDPAGLMSGCPEDEYDPEACRILVTITKFKLKEEVIREISRDFKDSLGISNVGHIIGEEVWKIKEKYEI
;
A
#
# COMPACT_ATOMS: atom_id res chain seq x y z
N MET A 1 -24.49 0.85 7.92
CA MET A 1 -24.16 1.17 6.51
C MET A 1 -22.99 2.13 6.55
N VAL A 2 -21.90 1.85 5.83
CA VAL A 2 -20.71 2.71 5.79
C VAL A 2 -21.09 4.05 5.14
N SER A 3 -20.69 5.17 5.74
CA SER A 3 -21.04 6.50 5.22
C SER A 3 -20.32 6.77 3.89
N ASP A 4 -20.88 7.62 3.04
CA ASP A 4 -20.21 7.99 1.78
C ASP A 4 -18.90 8.78 2.01
N GLN A 5 -18.76 9.42 3.19
CA GLN A 5 -17.51 10.03 3.62
C GLN A 5 -16.42 8.99 3.88
N ASP A 6 -16.76 7.90 4.57
CA ASP A 6 -15.80 6.81 4.85
C ASP A 6 -15.37 6.13 3.55
N LYS A 7 -16.31 5.88 2.62
CA LYS A 7 -15.98 5.32 1.30
C LYS A 7 -14.98 6.20 0.55
N ASN A 8 -15.19 7.51 0.55
CA ASN A 8 -14.26 8.45 -0.08
C ASN A 8 -12.88 8.48 0.58
N LYS A 9 -12.78 8.25 1.90
CA LYS A 9 -11.47 8.09 2.58
C LYS A 9 -10.73 6.86 2.06
N PHE A 10 -11.41 5.71 1.94
CA PHE A 10 -10.80 4.49 1.42
C PHE A 10 -10.36 4.61 -0.05
N ILE A 11 -11.19 5.21 -0.90
CA ILE A 11 -10.86 5.41 -2.32
C ILE A 11 -9.61 6.28 -2.45
N LYS A 12 -9.58 7.44 -1.77
CA LYS A 12 -8.43 8.35 -1.83
C LYS A 12 -7.16 7.74 -1.23
N CYS A 13 -7.30 6.96 -0.17
CA CYS A 13 -6.17 6.22 0.39
C CYS A 13 -5.62 5.20 -0.61
N LEU A 14 -6.49 4.48 -1.32
CA LEU A 14 -6.08 3.51 -2.34
C LEU A 14 -5.32 4.21 -3.47
N GLU A 15 -5.86 5.32 -4.00
CA GLU A 15 -5.21 6.13 -5.04
C GLU A 15 -3.80 6.58 -4.63
N GLU A 16 -3.61 7.05 -3.38
CA GLU A 16 -2.30 7.48 -2.90
C GLU A 16 -1.33 6.31 -2.70
N ILE A 17 -1.81 5.14 -2.28
CA ILE A 17 -0.98 3.93 -2.18
C ILE A 17 -0.55 3.47 -3.58
N THR A 18 -1.47 3.42 -4.54
CA THR A 18 -1.16 3.04 -5.93
C THR A 18 -0.13 4.00 -6.53
N ALA A 19 -0.33 5.32 -6.38
CA ALA A 19 0.62 6.31 -6.85
C ALA A 19 2.01 6.19 -6.20
N LEU A 20 2.07 5.86 -4.91
CA LEU A 20 3.33 5.58 -4.21
C LEU A 20 4.04 4.37 -4.81
N LEU A 21 3.32 3.27 -5.07
CA LEU A 21 3.90 2.06 -5.66
C LEU A 21 4.43 2.31 -7.08
N ILE A 22 3.65 3.00 -7.92
CA ILE A 22 4.06 3.40 -9.28
C ILE A 22 5.34 4.24 -9.23
N LYS A 23 5.40 5.22 -8.31
CA LYS A 23 6.56 6.11 -8.17
C LYS A 23 7.80 5.39 -7.67
N THR A 24 7.64 4.49 -6.71
CA THR A 24 8.76 3.75 -6.10
C THR A 24 9.23 2.61 -6.98
N ASP A 25 8.34 2.06 -7.80
CA ASP A 25 8.55 0.91 -8.68
C ASP A 25 9.35 -0.22 -7.99
N PRO A 26 8.86 -0.75 -6.84
CA PRO A 26 9.63 -1.69 -6.02
C PRO A 26 10.00 -2.97 -6.78
N ALA A 27 9.24 -3.31 -7.84
CA ALA A 27 9.46 -4.49 -8.66
C ALA A 27 10.19 -4.20 -9.99
N GLY A 28 10.50 -2.93 -10.30
CA GLY A 28 11.17 -2.58 -11.56
C GLY A 28 10.30 -2.79 -12.80
N LEU A 29 8.97 -2.77 -12.65
CA LEU A 29 8.00 -3.09 -13.69
C LEU A 29 7.77 -1.89 -14.63
N MET A 30 8.08 -0.66 -14.21
CA MET A 30 7.72 0.57 -14.95
C MET A 30 8.49 0.81 -16.25
N SER A 31 9.38 -0.09 -16.68
CA SER A 31 9.94 -0.06 -18.03
C SER A 31 8.94 -0.60 -19.05
N GLY A 32 7.90 0.19 -19.35
CA GLY A 32 6.91 -0.11 -20.38
C GLY A 32 5.64 -0.83 -19.91
N CYS A 33 5.43 -1.01 -18.60
CA CYS A 33 4.18 -1.55 -18.05
C CYS A 33 3.08 -0.47 -17.90
N PRO A 34 1.80 -0.88 -17.97
CA PRO A 34 0.66 -0.03 -17.64
C PRO A 34 0.67 0.40 -16.17
N GLU A 35 0.08 1.57 -15.87
CA GLU A 35 -0.06 2.12 -14.51
C GLU A 35 -0.83 1.18 -13.56
N ASP A 36 -1.62 0.25 -14.09
CA ASP A 36 -2.56 -0.62 -13.35
C ASP A 36 -1.88 -1.85 -12.69
N GLU A 37 -0.59 -2.11 -12.92
CA GLU A 37 0.04 -3.36 -12.44
C GLU A 37 0.19 -3.45 -10.91
N TYR A 38 0.15 -2.31 -10.22
CA TYR A 38 0.27 -2.26 -8.76
C TYR A 38 -1.07 -2.22 -8.02
N ASP A 39 -2.21 -2.25 -8.73
CA ASP A 39 -3.54 -2.25 -8.12
C ASP A 39 -3.76 -3.41 -7.13
N PRO A 40 -3.34 -4.66 -7.44
CA PRO A 40 -3.47 -5.78 -6.51
C PRO A 40 -2.69 -5.55 -5.22
N GLU A 41 -1.46 -5.04 -5.32
CA GLU A 41 -0.58 -4.74 -4.19
C GLU A 41 -1.13 -3.59 -3.36
N ALA A 42 -1.62 -2.53 -4.00
CA ALA A 42 -2.23 -1.40 -3.33
C ALA A 42 -3.45 -1.81 -2.50
N CYS A 43 -4.29 -2.68 -3.04
CA CYS A 43 -5.42 -3.26 -2.33
C CYS A 43 -4.98 -4.07 -1.09
N ARG A 44 -3.92 -4.89 -1.22
CA ARG A 44 -3.39 -5.68 -0.09
C ARG A 44 -2.77 -4.79 0.98
N ILE A 45 -2.09 -3.72 0.59
CA ILE A 45 -1.57 -2.72 1.53
C ILE A 45 -2.72 -2.04 2.26
N LEU A 46 -3.80 -1.63 1.56
CA LEU A 46 -4.97 -1.02 2.18
C LEU A 46 -5.61 -1.95 3.24
N VAL A 47 -5.76 -3.24 2.91
CA VAL A 47 -6.23 -4.24 3.86
C VAL A 47 -5.27 -4.40 5.05
N THR A 48 -3.97 -4.32 4.80
CA THR A 48 -2.95 -4.43 5.86
C THR A 48 -3.03 -3.25 6.82
N ILE A 49 -3.04 -2.01 6.32
CA ILE A 49 -3.09 -0.82 7.18
C ILE A 49 -4.40 -0.73 7.96
N THR A 50 -5.52 -1.22 7.42
CA THR A 50 -6.80 -1.22 8.15
C THR A 50 -6.89 -2.31 9.22
N LYS A 51 -6.15 -3.41 9.04
CA LYS A 51 -6.14 -4.53 9.98
C LYS A 51 -5.19 -4.31 11.17
N PHE A 52 -4.00 -3.76 10.92
CA PHE A 52 -2.95 -3.65 11.93
C PHE A 52 -2.92 -2.26 12.59
N LYS A 53 -2.63 -2.25 13.90
CA LYS A 53 -2.64 -1.03 14.71
C LYS A 53 -1.25 -0.47 14.97
N LEU A 54 -0.22 -1.29 14.81
CA LEU A 54 1.16 -0.90 15.04
C LEU A 54 1.88 -0.74 13.70
N LYS A 55 2.73 0.28 13.63
CA LYS A 55 3.49 0.61 12.43
C LYS A 55 4.44 -0.51 12.05
N GLU A 56 5.08 -1.11 13.04
CA GLU A 56 6.03 -2.20 12.88
C GLU A 56 5.34 -3.45 12.31
N GLU A 57 4.08 -3.69 12.69
CA GLU A 57 3.28 -4.78 12.12
C GLU A 57 2.97 -4.51 10.65
N VAL A 58 2.53 -3.29 10.30
CA VAL A 58 2.28 -2.90 8.91
C VAL A 58 3.54 -3.09 8.04
N ILE A 59 4.67 -2.55 8.48
CA ILE A 59 5.96 -2.66 7.76
C ILE A 59 6.35 -4.12 7.53
N ARG A 60 6.20 -4.95 8.56
CA ARG A 60 6.54 -6.38 8.50
C ARG A 60 5.62 -7.13 7.51
N GLU A 61 4.32 -6.88 7.57
CA GLU A 61 3.33 -7.60 6.78
C GLU A 61 3.41 -7.19 5.30
N ILE A 62 3.64 -5.91 4.99
CA ILE A 62 3.92 -5.44 3.62
C ILE A 62 5.17 -6.12 3.08
N SER A 63 6.25 -6.17 3.87
CA SER A 63 7.48 -6.84 3.45
C SER A 63 7.28 -8.33 3.17
N ARG A 64 6.44 -9.00 3.98
CA ARG A 64 6.11 -10.42 3.76
C ARG A 64 5.28 -10.60 2.49
N ASP A 65 4.26 -9.78 2.29
CA ASP A 65 3.37 -9.87 1.13
C ASP A 65 4.13 -9.71 -0.19
N PHE A 66 5.00 -8.71 -0.29
CA PHE A 66 5.84 -8.51 -1.48
C PHE A 66 6.87 -9.62 -1.69
N LYS A 67 7.39 -10.20 -0.60
CA LYS A 67 8.29 -11.35 -0.69
C LYS A 67 7.57 -12.58 -1.20
N ASP A 68 6.35 -12.83 -0.73
CA ASP A 68 5.57 -14.02 -1.10
C ASP A 68 4.97 -13.89 -2.51
N SER A 69 4.56 -12.68 -2.92
CA SER A 69 3.93 -12.43 -4.22
C SER A 69 4.92 -12.19 -5.35
N LEU A 70 5.98 -11.41 -5.11
CA LEU A 70 6.90 -10.94 -6.15
C LEU A 70 8.35 -11.38 -5.91
N GLY A 71 8.65 -12.08 -4.80
CA GLY A 71 10.01 -12.47 -4.45
C GLY A 71 10.88 -11.32 -3.92
N ILE A 72 10.29 -10.14 -3.65
CA ILE A 72 11.04 -8.92 -3.32
C ILE A 72 11.09 -8.74 -1.81
N SER A 73 12.31 -8.65 -1.27
CA SER A 73 12.53 -8.43 0.16
C SER A 73 12.72 -6.94 0.47
N ASN A 74 12.47 -6.56 1.74
CA ASN A 74 12.66 -5.21 2.27
C ASN A 74 11.72 -4.11 1.74
N VAL A 75 10.71 -4.45 0.94
CA VAL A 75 9.75 -3.45 0.41
C VAL A 75 9.07 -2.67 1.53
N GLY A 76 8.67 -3.30 2.62
CA GLY A 76 8.05 -2.57 3.74
C GLY A 76 8.99 -1.55 4.40
N HIS A 77 10.32 -1.70 4.32
CA HIS A 77 11.24 -0.63 4.75
C HIS A 77 11.33 0.50 3.73
N ILE A 78 11.08 0.23 2.45
CA ILE A 78 11.11 1.21 1.36
C ILE A 78 9.83 2.06 1.37
N ILE A 79 8.66 1.43 1.48
CA ILE A 79 7.36 2.11 1.35
C ILE A 79 6.56 2.20 2.66
N GLY A 80 6.88 1.41 3.68
CA GLY A 80 6.02 1.27 4.86
C GLY A 80 5.94 2.53 5.72
N GLU A 81 6.99 3.35 5.76
CA GLU A 81 6.97 4.67 6.39
C GLU A 81 5.97 5.62 5.72
N GLU A 82 5.98 5.66 4.38
CA GLU A 82 5.08 6.51 3.60
C GLU A 82 3.63 6.00 3.66
N VAL A 83 3.44 4.68 3.57
CA VAL A 83 2.13 4.04 3.76
C VAL A 83 1.55 4.34 5.15
N TRP A 84 2.38 4.36 6.19
CA TRP A 84 1.92 4.72 7.53
C TRP A 84 1.45 6.18 7.62
N LYS A 85 2.17 7.11 6.99
CA LYS A 85 1.73 8.52 6.91
C LYS A 85 0.40 8.66 6.16
N ILE A 86 0.20 7.89 5.09
CA ILE A 86 -1.06 7.84 4.35
C ILE A 86 -2.19 7.35 5.27
N LYS A 87 -1.97 6.26 6.02
CA LYS A 87 -2.93 5.76 7.02
C LYS A 87 -3.33 6.86 8.02
N GLU A 88 -2.35 7.53 8.62
CA GLU A 88 -2.60 8.60 9.61
C GLU A 88 -3.37 9.78 9.02
N LYS A 89 -3.09 10.16 7.77
CA LYS A 89 -3.77 11.25 7.07
C LYS A 89 -5.27 11.00 6.87
N TYR A 90 -5.66 9.76 6.64
CA TYR A 90 -7.06 9.38 6.39
C TYR A 90 -7.80 8.86 7.63
N GLU A 91 -7.08 8.64 8.75
CA GLU A 91 -7.60 8.12 10.01
C GLU A 91 -8.28 6.75 9.86
N ILE A 92 -7.65 5.86 9.09
CA ILE A 92 -8.08 4.46 8.82
C ILE A 92 -7.19 3.47 9.54
#